data_AF-T1A881-F1
#
_entry.id   AF-T1A881-F1
#
_cell.length_a   1.000
_cell.length_b   1.000
_cell.length_c   1.000
_cell.angle_alpha   90.00
_cell.angle_beta   90.00
_cell.angle_gamma   90.00
#
_symmetry.space_group_name_H-M   'P 1'
#
loop_
_entity.id
_entity.type
_entity.pdbx_description
1 polymer ?
#
loop_
_entity_poly.entity_id
_entity_poly.type
_entity_poly.pdbx_seq_one_letter_code
_entity_poly.pdbx_strand_id
1 'polypeptide(L)'
;MRGTRDHMDRQGTRGSSADGNPGWCRLDPRAGTAATVAESVLNVACTGARPIALVNCLNFGNPEHPEVMWQLSEAIDGMTEACTALGLPVVGGNVSLYNSSEGTDIDPTPVVAVVT
;
A
#
# COMPACT_ATOMS: atom_id res chain seq x y z
N MET A 1 -8.93 14.24 40.60
CA MET A 1 -9.14 14.72 39.22
C MET A 1 -7.94 14.36 38.31
N ARG A 2 -7.51 13.09 38.27
CA ARG A 2 -6.36 12.62 37.46
C ARG A 2 -6.75 11.72 36.29
N GLY A 3 -8.02 11.29 36.19
CA GLY A 3 -8.44 10.24 35.23
C GLY A 3 -8.90 10.71 33.85
N THR A 4 -9.00 12.01 33.59
CA THR A 4 -9.51 12.54 32.30
C THR A 4 -8.41 12.99 31.34
N ARG A 5 -7.15 13.11 31.79
CA ARG A 5 -6.01 13.46 30.94
C ARG A 5 -5.46 12.25 30.18
N ASP A 6 -5.45 11.08 30.81
CA ASP A 6 -5.06 9.80 30.16
C ASP A 6 -5.93 9.41 28.96
N HIS A 7 -7.15 9.95 28.84
CA HIS A 7 -8.03 9.70 27.69
C HIS A 7 -7.74 10.63 26.50
N MET A 8 -7.19 11.81 26.74
CA MET A 8 -6.78 12.75 25.68
C MET A 8 -5.32 12.50 25.23
N ASP A 9 -4.48 11.93 26.09
CA ASP A 9 -3.10 11.52 25.76
C ASP A 9 -3.03 10.24 24.90
N ARG A 10 -4.18 9.61 24.59
CA ARG A 10 -4.28 8.44 23.69
C ARG A 10 -4.57 8.80 22.24
N GLN A 11 -4.79 10.08 21.92
CA GLN A 11 -4.94 10.52 20.53
C GLN A 11 -3.55 10.72 19.94
N GLY A 12 -2.91 9.62 19.52
CA GLY A 12 -1.65 9.68 18.77
C GLY A 12 -1.77 10.60 17.55
N THR A 13 -0.64 11.13 17.07
CA THR A 13 -0.58 11.98 15.87
C THR A 13 -1.38 11.35 14.74
N ARG A 14 -2.43 12.05 14.28
CA ARG A 14 -3.26 11.61 13.15
C ARG A 14 -2.59 12.05 11.86
N GLY A 15 -2.52 11.14 10.91
CA GLY A 15 -1.91 11.38 9.63
C GLY A 15 -2.18 10.25 8.65
N SER A 16 -1.81 10.49 7.40
CA SER A 16 -1.79 9.48 6.38
C SER A 16 -0.71 9.77 5.37
N SER A 17 -0.16 8.74 4.75
CA SER A 17 0.67 8.85 3.56
C SER A 17 0.04 8.00 2.46
N ALA A 18 0.17 8.42 1.20
CA ALA A 18 -0.26 7.66 0.04
C ALA A 18 0.88 7.62 -0.98
N ASP A 19 1.32 6.42 -1.34
CA ASP A 19 2.58 6.19 -2.01
C ASP A 19 2.41 5.12 -3.09
N GLY A 20 3.17 5.25 -4.18
CA GLY A 20 3.09 4.37 -5.33
C GLY A 20 4.31 4.56 -6.23
N ASN A 21 5.02 3.47 -6.53
CA ASN A 21 6.20 3.51 -7.39
C ASN A 21 6.09 2.45 -8.52
N PRO A 22 5.51 2.83 -9.67
CA PRO A 22 5.38 1.93 -10.81
C PRO A 22 6.73 1.44 -11.34
N GLY A 23 7.78 2.25 -11.22
CA GLY A 23 9.12 1.89 -11.67
C GLY A 23 9.71 0.71 -10.90
N TRP A 24 9.53 0.67 -9.58
CA TRP A 24 9.92 -0.48 -8.76
C TRP A 24 9.07 -1.70 -9.09
N CYS A 25 7.75 -1.51 -9.15
CA CYS A 25 6.80 -2.60 -9.35
C CYS A 25 6.91 -3.22 -10.75
N ARG A 26 7.31 -2.46 -11.77
CA ARG A 26 7.61 -3.00 -13.11
C ARG A 26 8.87 -3.88 -13.10
N LEU A 27 9.88 -3.51 -12.31
CA LEU A 27 11.14 -4.28 -12.25
C LEU A 27 10.98 -5.57 -11.44
N ASP A 28 10.29 -5.48 -10.31
CA ASP A 28 9.95 -6.61 -9.44
C ASP A 28 8.63 -6.28 -8.72
N PRO A 29 7.49 -6.85 -9.13
CA PRO A 29 6.20 -6.49 -8.54
C PRO A 29 6.09 -6.84 -7.06
N ARG A 30 6.68 -7.96 -6.62
CA ARG A 30 6.64 -8.40 -5.22
C ARG A 30 7.49 -7.49 -4.34
N ALA A 31 8.77 -7.36 -4.68
CA ALA A 31 9.69 -6.52 -3.91
C ALA A 31 9.34 -5.04 -4.01
N GLY A 32 8.91 -4.57 -5.19
CA GLY A 32 8.51 -3.19 -5.43
C GLY A 32 7.26 -2.80 -4.64
N THR A 33 6.26 -3.68 -4.55
CA THR A 33 5.07 -3.42 -3.74
C THR A 33 5.40 -3.43 -2.25
N ALA A 34 6.20 -4.39 -1.78
CA ALA A 34 6.67 -4.42 -0.40
C ALA A 34 7.44 -3.14 -0.03
N ALA A 35 8.31 -2.65 -0.93
CA ALA A 35 9.03 -1.39 -0.75
C ALA A 35 8.09 -0.17 -0.70
N THR A 36 7.04 -0.15 -1.53
CA THR A 36 6.02 0.92 -1.52
C THR A 36 5.24 0.95 -0.20
N VAL A 37 4.90 -0.23 0.36
CA VAL A 37 4.31 -0.32 1.71
C VAL A 37 5.26 0.24 2.76
N ALA A 38 6.53 -0.15 2.71
CA ALA A 38 7.54 0.34 3.63
C ALA A 38 7.72 1.86 3.54
N GLU A 39 7.74 2.43 2.33
CA GLU A 39 7.78 3.87 2.09
C GLU A 39 6.62 4.59 2.79
N SER A 40 5.39 4.13 2.58
CA SER A 40 4.20 4.75 3.18
C SER A 40 4.20 4.67 4.71
N VAL A 41 4.61 3.54 5.26
CA VAL A 41 4.78 3.34 6.70
C VAL A 41 5.87 4.27 7.27
N LEU A 42 7.01 4.39 6.58
CA LEU A 42 8.10 5.27 7.00
C LEU A 42 7.72 6.74 6.92
N ASN A 43 6.97 7.15 5.90
CA ASN A 43 6.50 8.53 5.75
C ASN A 43 5.64 8.96 6.95
N VAL A 44 4.70 8.12 7.41
CA VAL A 44 3.95 8.45 8.63
C VAL A 44 4.80 8.31 9.90
N ALA A 45 5.65 7.29 10.00
CA ALA A 45 6.47 7.04 11.20
C ALA A 45 7.48 8.17 11.46
N CYS A 46 8.06 8.75 10.41
CA CYS A 46 8.98 9.89 10.51
C CYS A 46 8.33 11.16 11.11
N THR A 47 7.00 11.26 11.08
CA THR A 47 6.27 12.36 11.74
C THR A 47 6.03 12.12 13.24
N GLY A 48 6.44 10.96 13.76
CA GLY A 48 6.12 10.50 15.11
C GLY A 48 4.74 9.83 15.24
N ALA A 49 4.03 9.65 14.13
CA ALA A 49 2.76 8.92 14.10
C ALA A 49 2.96 7.41 14.08
N ARG A 50 1.99 6.65 14.60
CA ARG A 50 2.04 5.18 14.63
C ARG A 50 1.10 4.60 13.55
N PRO A 51 1.60 3.88 12.54
CA PRO A 51 0.78 3.14 11.59
C PRO A 51 -0.24 2.23 12.29
N ILE A 52 -1.51 2.28 11.87
CA ILE A 52 -2.56 1.42 12.41
C ILE A 52 -3.28 0.57 11.35
N ALA A 53 -3.30 1.02 10.10
CA ALA A 53 -3.95 0.30 9.01
C ALA A 53 -3.44 0.77 7.64
N LEU A 54 -3.70 -0.05 6.62
CA LEU A 54 -3.44 0.23 5.22
C LEU A 54 -4.71 0.12 4.39
N VAL A 55 -4.85 0.99 3.40
CA VAL A 55 -5.78 0.82 2.28
C VAL A 55 -5.00 0.81 0.97
N ASN A 56 -5.52 0.17 -0.07
CA ASN A 56 -4.84 0.10 -1.37
C ASN A 56 -5.73 0.51 -2.54
N CYS A 57 -5.10 0.85 -3.64
CA CYS A 57 -5.70 0.99 -4.95
C CYS A 57 -4.78 0.29 -5.97
N LEU A 58 -5.18 -0.91 -6.37
CA LEU A 58 -4.43 -1.77 -7.29
C LEU A 58 -4.79 -1.39 -8.73
N ASN A 59 -3.86 -0.84 -9.50
CA ASN A 59 -4.08 -0.47 -10.90
C ASN A 59 -3.18 -1.31 -11.81
N PHE A 60 -3.79 -2.15 -12.64
CA PHE A 60 -3.09 -3.08 -13.52
C PHE A 60 -3.74 -3.11 -14.91
N GLY A 61 -3.01 -3.63 -15.90
CA GLY A 61 -3.49 -3.84 -17.27
C GLY A 61 -4.55 -4.94 -17.40
N ASN A 62 -4.64 -5.54 -18.59
CA ASN A 62 -5.56 -6.65 -18.84
C ASN A 62 -5.10 -7.93 -18.11
N PRO A 63 -5.84 -8.44 -17.11
CA PRO A 63 -5.48 -9.64 -16.34
C PRO A 63 -5.54 -10.94 -17.16
N GLU A 64 -6.10 -10.91 -18.38
CA GLU A 64 -6.06 -12.06 -19.29
C GLU A 64 -4.67 -12.26 -19.92
N HIS A 65 -3.82 -11.23 -19.88
CA HIS A 65 -2.42 -11.35 -20.25
C HIS A 65 -1.65 -12.01 -19.08
N PRO A 66 -0.97 -13.16 -19.30
CA PRO A 66 -0.31 -13.90 -18.21
C PRO A 66 0.69 -13.07 -17.41
N GLU A 67 1.41 -12.17 -18.07
CA GLU A 67 2.37 -11.25 -17.44
C GLU A 67 1.67 -10.29 -16.45
N VAL A 68 0.55 -9.70 -16.85
CA VAL A 68 -0.20 -8.77 -15.99
C VAL A 68 -0.80 -9.50 -14.79
N MET A 69 -1.33 -10.71 -14.99
CA MET A 69 -1.84 -11.53 -13.89
C MET A 69 -0.72 -11.93 -12.92
N TRP A 70 0.46 -12.27 -13.44
CA TRP A 70 1.64 -12.53 -12.62
C TRP A 70 2.02 -11.28 -11.80
N GLN A 71 2.09 -10.10 -12.44
CA GLN A 71 2.39 -8.85 -11.74
C GLN A 71 1.38 -8.54 -10.63
N LEU A 72 0.08 -8.74 -10.89
CA LEU A 72 -0.97 -8.55 -9.88
C LEU A 72 -0.80 -9.51 -8.70
N SER A 73 -0.57 -10.79 -8.96
CA SER A 73 -0.37 -11.81 -7.92
C SER A 73 0.85 -11.49 -7.06
N GLU A 74 1.98 -11.20 -7.70
CA GLU A 74 3.23 -10.86 -7.02
C GLU A 74 3.11 -9.58 -6.19
N ALA A 75 2.40 -8.56 -6.70
CA ALA A 75 2.14 -7.35 -5.93
C ALA A 75 1.29 -7.59 -4.68
N ILE A 76 0.24 -8.43 -4.79
CA ILE A 76 -0.61 -8.81 -3.65
C ILE A 76 0.21 -9.60 -2.61
N ASP A 77 1.03 -10.54 -3.05
CA ASP A 77 1.89 -11.32 -2.15
C ASP A 77 2.91 -10.42 -1.45
N GLY A 78 3.59 -9.53 -2.19
CA GLY A 78 4.55 -8.59 -1.62
C GLY A 78 3.92 -7.62 -0.62
N MET A 79 2.71 -7.13 -0.92
CA MET A 79 1.92 -6.33 0.04
C MET A 79 1.57 -7.15 1.28
N THR A 80 1.15 -8.40 1.12
CA THR A 80 0.77 -9.30 2.22
C THR A 80 1.95 -9.58 3.13
N GLU A 81 3.12 -9.89 2.56
CA GLU A 81 4.37 -10.11 3.30
C GLU A 81 4.77 -8.87 4.11
N ALA A 82 4.77 -7.69 3.49
CA ALA A 82 5.10 -6.43 4.17
C ALA A 82 4.10 -6.09 5.28
N CYS A 83 2.80 -6.15 5.00
CA CYS A 83 1.74 -5.89 5.98
C CYS A 83 1.80 -6.87 7.15
N THR A 84 2.06 -8.16 6.89
CA THR A 84 2.20 -9.19 7.92
C THR A 84 3.41 -8.91 8.81
N ALA A 85 4.55 -8.60 8.23
CA ALA A 85 5.78 -8.27 8.96
C ALA A 85 5.62 -7.02 9.86
N LEU A 86 4.83 -6.05 9.40
CA LEU A 86 4.58 -4.78 10.11
C LEU A 86 3.37 -4.83 11.05
N GLY A 87 2.62 -5.94 11.07
CA GLY A 87 1.39 -6.06 11.86
C GLY A 87 0.31 -5.07 11.43
N LEU A 88 0.26 -4.73 10.14
CA LEU A 88 -0.60 -3.70 9.57
C LEU A 88 -1.78 -4.34 8.84
N PRO A 89 -3.02 -4.24 9.35
CA PRO A 89 -4.18 -4.78 8.66
C PRO A 89 -4.51 -3.96 7.42
N VAL A 90 -4.81 -4.65 6.31
CA VAL A 90 -5.45 -4.03 5.14
C VAL A 90 -6.95 -3.93 5.43
N VAL A 91 -7.47 -2.71 5.54
CA VAL A 91 -8.85 -2.45 5.99
C VAL A 91 -9.81 -2.04 4.88
N GLY A 92 -9.30 -1.87 3.67
CA GLY A 92 -10.09 -1.54 2.49
C GLY A 92 -9.22 -1.37 1.25
N GLY A 93 -9.86 -1.22 0.11
CA GLY A 93 -9.16 -0.90 -1.12
C GLY A 93 -10.03 -0.95 -2.36
N ASN A 94 -9.39 -0.76 -3.50
CA ASN A 94 -9.98 -0.82 -4.83
C ASN A 94 -9.08 -1.63 -5.77
N VAL A 95 -9.69 -2.25 -6.78
CA VAL A 95 -8.97 -2.92 -7.86
C VAL A 95 -9.48 -2.38 -9.20
N SER A 96 -8.58 -1.80 -9.98
CA SER A 96 -8.80 -1.30 -11.32
C SER A 96 -7.98 -2.14 -12.30
N LEU A 97 -8.68 -2.86 -13.17
CA LEU A 97 -8.09 -3.74 -14.19
C LEU A 97 -8.42 -3.23 -15.59
N TYR A 98 -7.79 -3.83 -16.60
CA TYR A 98 -7.96 -3.46 -18.01
C TYR A 98 -7.48 -2.04 -18.33
N ASN A 99 -6.56 -1.50 -17.52
CA ASN A 99 -5.93 -0.21 -17.79
C ASN A 99 -4.92 -0.38 -18.94
N SER A 100 -5.40 -0.16 -20.16
CA SER A 100 -4.61 -0.30 -21.38
C SER A 100 -5.00 0.77 -22.40
N SER A 101 -4.07 1.12 -23.29
CA SER A 101 -4.31 2.01 -24.41
C SER A 101 -3.62 1.46 -25.66
N GLU A 102 -4.35 1.39 -26.78
CA GLU A 102 -3.84 0.84 -28.04
C GLU A 102 -3.19 -0.56 -27.90
N GLY A 103 -3.73 -1.39 -27.01
CA GLY A 103 -3.23 -2.73 -26.71
C GLY A 103 -1.98 -2.78 -25.82
N THR A 104 -1.51 -1.63 -25.32
CA THR A 104 -0.41 -1.52 -24.36
C THR A 104 -0.96 -1.40 -22.94
N ASP A 105 -0.59 -2.32 -22.07
CA ASP A 105 -0.92 -2.28 -20.64
C ASP A 105 -0.08 -1.22 -19.91
N ILE A 106 -0.64 -0.62 -18.85
CA ILE A 106 0.14 0.23 -17.94
C ILE A 106 1.16 -0.59 -17.14
N ASP A 107 2.20 0.08 -16.64
CA ASP A 107 3.06 -0.49 -15.60
C ASP A 107 2.23 -0.86 -14.35
N PRO A 108 2.56 -1.96 -13.65
CA PRO A 108 1.84 -2.34 -12.44
C PRO A 108 1.96 -1.23 -11.40
N THR A 109 0.81 -0.70 -10.98
CA THR A 109 0.74 0.50 -10.14
C THR A 109 -0.11 0.24 -8.89
N PRO A 110 0.40 -0.53 -7.92
CA PRO A 110 -0.18 -0.60 -6.60
C PRO A 110 0.09 0.71 -5.86
N VAL A 111 -0.98 1.45 -5.56
CA VAL A 111 -0.92 2.59 -4.66
C VAL A 111 -1.39 2.11 -3.28
N VAL A 112 -0.65 2.45 -2.25
CA VAL A 112 -1.01 2.15 -0.86
C VAL A 112 -1.11 3.42 -0.06
N ALA A 113 -2.01 3.44 0.90
CA ALA A 113 -2.08 4.52 1.86
C ALA A 113 -2.14 3.99 3.28
N VAL A 114 -1.24 4.49 4.12
CA VAL A 114 -1.17 4.16 5.55
C VAL A 114 -1.84 5.25 6.35
N VAL A 115 -2.62 4.86 7.36
CA VAL A 115 -3.29 5.77 8.30
C VAL A 115 -2.83 5.52 9.74
N THR A 116 -2.90 6.57 10.58
CA THR A 116 -2.48 6.57 11.99
C THR A 116 -3.55 7.07 12.95
#